data_AF-A0A958RYH8-F1
#
_entry.id   AF-A0A958RYH8-F1
#
_cell.length_a   1.000
_cell.length_b   1.000
_cell.length_c   1.000
_cell.angle_alpha   90.00
_cell.angle_beta   90.00
_cell.angle_gamma   90.00
#
_symmetry.space_group_name_H-M   'P 1'
#
loop_
_entity.id
_entity.type
_entity.pdbx_description
1 polymer ?
#
loop_
_entity_poly.entity_id
_entity_poly.type
_entity_poly.pdbx_seq_one_letter_code
_entity_poly.pdbx_strand_id
1 'polypeptide(L)'
;MRYIIVLLVSIFILSCNNSKNKDLSAFEKNMQANNHPGKKLMETNCYVCHSPTASHDDRIGPPMIAIKKHYINDETTKEQFIADIQGWIKKPNEADARMRGAVRRFGVMPKQAFPEETIEKIADYMYDYEIDQPEWFEDHFNEEMGKNKGKGNGKGNGMGHGKGKHQQQAQTSFEDLPYGERGLKYALTTKAVLGKNLMGTIQKKGTLEALEFCNVKAYPLTDSMAVVHNATIKRVSDKPRNQKNKANTEELQYIETFKTLVAENKEISPIVQETEEDVHVYYPIITNTMCLQCHGKPETNIKPDVLKSLSLLYPEDKAKGYSENQVRGIWNVSFKKN
;
A
#
# COMPACT_ATOMS: atom_id res chain seq x y z
N MET A 1 48.26 65.79 40.53
CA MET A 1 46.86 66.05 40.13
C MET A 1 46.73 65.59 38.68
N ARG A 2 46.05 64.46 38.41
CA ARG A 2 44.62 64.40 38.05
C ARG A 2 44.41 64.92 36.61
N TYR A 3 43.96 64.19 35.59
CA TYR A 3 43.18 62.95 35.47
C TYR A 3 43.52 62.22 34.16
N ILE A 4 43.64 60.89 34.19
CA ILE A 4 43.66 60.02 33.01
C ILE A 4 42.20 59.77 32.62
N ILE A 5 41.77 60.23 31.46
CA ILE A 5 40.46 59.94 30.88
C ILE A 5 40.54 58.55 30.23
N VAL A 6 40.13 57.52 30.98
CA VAL A 6 39.89 56.18 30.43
C VAL A 6 38.52 56.21 29.75
N LEU A 7 38.53 56.12 28.43
CA LEU A 7 37.33 56.04 27.59
C LEU A 7 36.73 54.63 27.77
N LEU A 8 35.65 54.55 28.55
CA LEU A 8 34.84 53.36 28.79
C LEU A 8 34.15 52.95 27.49
N VAL A 9 34.79 52.08 26.70
CA VAL A 9 34.16 51.40 25.57
C VAL A 9 33.21 50.35 26.12
N SER A 10 31.92 50.67 26.11
CA SER A 10 30.82 49.75 26.40
C SER A 10 30.80 48.63 25.35
N ILE A 11 31.36 47.47 25.71
CA ILE A 11 31.23 46.24 24.95
C ILE A 11 29.76 45.78 25.07
N PHE A 12 28.96 46.06 24.04
CA PHE A 12 27.69 45.40 23.84
C PHE A 12 27.95 43.93 23.52
N ILE A 13 27.88 43.09 24.55
CA ILE A 13 27.76 41.64 24.41
C ILE A 13 26.39 41.37 23.79
N LEU A 14 26.37 41.15 22.47
CA LEU A 14 25.26 40.51 21.77
C LEU A 14 25.07 39.11 22.36
N SER A 15 24.10 39.01 23.26
CA SER A 15 23.55 37.76 23.76
C SER A 15 22.94 36.99 22.59
N CYS A 16 23.64 35.96 22.10
CA CYS A 16 23.07 34.96 21.21
C CYS A 16 22.05 34.14 21.99
N ASN A 17 20.78 34.57 21.94
CA ASN A 17 19.68 33.78 22.44
C ASN A 17 19.44 32.60 21.48
N ASN A 18 19.89 31.42 21.90
CA ASN A 18 19.58 30.15 21.30
C ASN A 18 18.10 29.83 21.56
N SER A 19 17.24 30.01 20.56
CA SER A 19 15.90 29.45 20.55
C SER A 19 15.71 28.66 19.25
N LYS A 20 15.76 27.33 19.40
CA LYS A 20 15.41 26.36 18.39
C LYS A 20 13.89 26.43 18.14
N ASN A 21 13.51 27.04 17.03
CA ASN A 21 12.38 26.59 16.21
C ASN A 21 12.56 27.17 14.81
N LYS A 22 13.39 26.50 13.99
CA LYS A 22 13.36 26.73 12.56
C LYS A 22 12.13 26.01 12.04
N ASP A 23 11.04 26.75 11.85
CA ASP A 23 9.92 26.26 11.05
C ASP A 23 10.48 25.97 9.66
N LEU A 24 10.56 24.69 9.32
CA LEU A 24 11.12 24.23 8.04
C LEU A 24 10.30 24.84 6.91
N SER A 25 10.98 25.33 5.87
CA SER A 25 10.31 25.83 4.68
C SER A 25 9.43 24.72 4.06
N ALA A 26 8.38 25.10 3.34
CA ALA A 26 7.51 24.14 2.65
C ALA A 26 8.29 23.21 1.68
N PHE A 27 9.41 23.70 1.14
CA PHE A 27 10.33 22.91 0.32
C PHE A 27 11.08 21.86 1.14
N GLU A 28 11.64 22.24 2.30
CA GLU A 28 12.35 21.31 3.18
C GLU A 28 11.41 20.24 3.76
N LYS A 29 10.18 20.62 4.17
CA LYS A 29 9.15 19.66 4.62
C LYS A 29 8.80 18.67 3.51
N ASN A 30 8.70 19.13 2.27
CA ASN A 30 8.46 18.28 1.11
C ASN A 30 9.61 17.33 0.80
N MET A 31 10.84 17.83 0.83
CA MET A 31 12.01 17.01 0.61
C MET A 31 12.15 15.94 1.71
N GLN A 32 11.88 16.29 2.96
CA GLN A 32 11.84 15.32 4.06
C GLN A 32 10.73 14.28 3.89
N ALA A 33 9.51 14.71 3.54
CA ALA A 33 8.40 13.80 3.26
C ALA A 33 8.74 12.82 2.13
N ASN A 34 9.32 13.32 1.03
CA ASN A 34 9.68 12.51 -0.13
C ASN A 34 10.80 11.51 0.15
N ASN A 35 11.73 11.84 1.05
CA ASN A 35 12.82 10.97 1.44
C ASN A 35 12.49 10.08 2.64
N HIS A 36 11.31 10.24 3.24
CA HIS A 36 10.92 9.47 4.42
C HIS A 36 10.72 7.99 4.05
N PRO A 37 11.36 7.03 4.75
CA PRO A 37 11.23 5.61 4.40
C PRO A 37 9.79 5.10 4.49
N GLY A 38 9.01 5.65 5.44
CA GLY A 38 7.58 5.35 5.59
C GLY A 38 6.73 5.66 4.36
N LYS A 39 7.07 6.69 3.57
CA LYS A 39 6.35 7.02 2.34
C LYS A 39 6.44 5.87 1.34
N LYS A 40 7.67 5.44 1.04
CA LYS A 40 7.94 4.33 0.11
C LYS A 40 7.31 3.02 0.59
N LEU A 41 7.39 2.74 1.89
CA LEU A 41 6.76 1.55 2.48
C LEU A 41 5.24 1.60 2.35
N MET A 42 4.60 2.76 2.55
CA MET A 42 3.15 2.91 2.40
C MET A 42 2.71 2.75 0.94
N GLU A 43 3.42 3.37 0.01
CA GLU A 43 3.15 3.24 -1.42
C GLU A 43 3.26 1.79 -1.89
N THR A 44 4.22 1.05 -1.34
CA THR A 44 4.48 -0.34 -1.71
C THR A 44 3.46 -1.30 -1.08
N ASN A 45 3.15 -1.12 0.20
CA ASN A 45 2.40 -2.11 0.97
C ASN A 45 0.90 -1.78 1.08
N CYS A 46 0.50 -0.51 1.01
CA CYS A 46 -0.85 -0.07 1.35
C CYS A 46 -1.65 0.43 0.13
N TYR A 47 -1.01 1.15 -0.80
CA TYR A 47 -1.73 1.82 -1.91
C TYR A 47 -2.38 0.87 -2.91
N VAL A 48 -1.98 -0.40 -2.94
CA VAL A 48 -2.66 -1.45 -3.71
C VAL A 48 -4.17 -1.51 -3.42
N CYS A 49 -4.57 -1.25 -2.17
CA CYS A 49 -5.98 -1.21 -1.75
C CYS A 49 -6.43 0.21 -1.33
N HIS A 50 -5.50 1.03 -0.84
CA HIS A 50 -5.77 2.35 -0.26
C HIS A 50 -5.31 3.53 -1.15
N SER A 51 -5.26 3.31 -2.47
CA SER A 51 -4.72 4.23 -3.50
C SER A 51 -5.09 5.72 -3.34
N PRO A 52 -4.14 6.65 -3.47
CA PRO A 52 -4.44 8.08 -3.39
C PRO A 52 -5.17 8.63 -4.61
N THR A 53 -5.32 7.86 -5.70
CA THR A 53 -5.86 8.39 -6.98
C THR A 53 -7.11 7.66 -7.48
N ALA A 54 -7.50 6.55 -6.84
CA ALA A 54 -8.69 5.79 -7.26
C ALA A 54 -9.97 6.64 -7.17
N SER A 55 -10.85 6.50 -8.17
CA SER A 55 -12.20 7.08 -8.15
C SER A 55 -12.98 6.57 -6.93
N HIS A 56 -14.03 7.28 -6.52
CA HIS A 56 -14.81 6.89 -5.34
C HIS A 56 -15.36 5.46 -5.47
N ASP A 57 -15.89 5.06 -6.63
CA ASP A 57 -16.62 3.79 -6.78
C ASP A 57 -15.71 2.58 -7.04
N ASP A 58 -14.47 2.82 -7.49
CA ASP A 58 -13.54 1.77 -7.89
C ASP A 58 -12.58 1.30 -6.79
N ARG A 59 -12.80 1.74 -5.54
CA ARG A 59 -11.87 1.48 -4.44
C ARG A 59 -12.05 0.10 -3.81
N ILE A 60 -10.94 -0.44 -3.32
CA ILE A 60 -10.91 -1.70 -2.56
C ILE A 60 -11.00 -1.43 -1.04
N GLY A 61 -10.36 -0.37 -0.54
CA GLY A 61 -10.48 0.09 0.85
C GLY A 61 -10.90 1.57 0.94
N PRO A 62 -10.79 2.23 2.10
CA PRO A 62 -10.81 3.70 2.23
C PRO A 62 -9.46 4.33 1.79
N PRO A 63 -9.37 5.62 1.44
CA PRO A 63 -8.09 6.27 1.17
C PRO A 63 -7.25 6.41 2.44
N MET A 64 -5.91 6.36 2.32
CA MET A 64 -5.01 6.50 3.48
C MET A 64 -5.22 7.81 4.23
N ILE A 65 -5.59 8.89 3.53
CA ILE A 65 -5.94 10.16 4.17
C ILE A 65 -7.19 10.06 5.05
N ALA A 66 -8.19 9.25 4.68
CA ALA A 66 -9.35 9.02 5.54
C ALA A 66 -8.93 8.28 6.81
N ILE A 67 -8.01 7.31 6.71
CA ILE A 67 -7.45 6.62 7.88
C ILE A 67 -6.74 7.63 8.78
N LYS A 68 -5.84 8.45 8.23
CA LYS A 68 -5.16 9.52 8.98
C LYS A 68 -6.15 10.42 9.73
N LYS A 69 -7.15 10.99 9.02
CA LYS A 69 -8.14 11.92 9.61
C LYS A 69 -9.06 11.27 10.67
N HIS A 70 -9.30 9.96 10.58
CA HIS A 70 -10.13 9.25 11.57
C HIS A 70 -9.35 8.78 12.80
N TYR A 71 -8.03 8.62 12.69
CA TYR A 71 -7.19 8.13 13.76
C TYR A 71 -6.44 9.24 14.51
N ILE A 72 -6.30 10.43 13.91
CA ILE A 72 -5.66 11.59 14.53
C ILE A 72 -6.72 12.64 14.89
N ASN A 73 -6.72 13.06 16.15
CA ASN A 73 -7.40 14.24 16.67
C ASN A 73 -6.40 15.13 17.43
N ASP A 74 -6.87 16.25 17.98
CA ASP A 74 -6.02 17.24 18.67
C ASP A 74 -5.26 16.69 19.90
N GLU A 75 -5.70 15.55 20.46
CA GLU A 75 -5.10 14.91 21.64
C GLU A 75 -4.27 13.67 21.29
N THR A 76 -4.28 13.24 20.03
CA THR A 76 -3.60 12.01 19.62
C THR A 76 -2.10 12.26 19.57
N THR A 77 -1.30 11.56 20.38
CA THR A 77 0.16 11.60 20.25
C THR A 77 0.64 10.69 19.12
N LYS A 78 1.86 10.92 18.64
CA LYS A 78 2.47 10.07 17.61
C LYS A 78 2.57 8.61 18.07
N GLU A 79 2.98 8.39 19.31
CA GLU A 79 3.12 7.05 19.89
C GLU A 79 1.76 6.34 19.95
N GLN A 80 0.71 7.06 20.33
CA GLN A 80 -0.66 6.52 20.33
C GLN A 80 -1.13 6.17 18.92
N PHE A 81 -0.87 7.06 17.94
CA PHE A 81 -1.21 6.81 16.55
C PHE A 81 -0.50 5.57 15.99
N ILE A 82 0.82 5.45 16.22
CA ILE A 82 1.60 4.28 15.80
C ILE A 82 1.02 3.00 16.43
N ALA A 83 0.76 3.00 17.73
CA ALA A 83 0.19 1.85 18.43
C ALA A 83 -1.20 1.47 17.90
N ASP A 84 -2.05 2.46 17.60
CA ASP A 84 -3.39 2.23 17.05
C ASP A 84 -3.35 1.59 15.65
N ILE A 85 -2.46 2.09 14.78
CA ILE A 85 -2.29 1.55 13.42
C ILE A 85 -1.70 0.14 13.47
N GLN A 86 -0.67 -0.10 14.32
CA GLN A 86 -0.10 -1.43 14.53
C GLN A 86 -1.15 -2.41 15.08
N GLY A 87 -1.92 -2.00 16.09
CA GLY A 87 -2.98 -2.80 16.69
C GLY A 87 -4.04 -3.22 15.67
N TRP A 88 -4.50 -2.26 14.85
CA TRP A 88 -5.47 -2.54 13.78
C TRP A 88 -4.92 -3.53 12.76
N ILE A 89 -3.72 -3.32 12.22
CA ILE A 89 -3.12 -4.19 11.19
C ILE A 89 -2.86 -5.59 11.71
N LYS A 90 -2.47 -5.73 12.99
CA LYS A 90 -2.19 -7.02 13.63
C LYS A 90 -3.45 -7.87 13.81
N LYS A 91 -4.60 -7.25 14.07
CA LYS A 91 -5.88 -7.95 14.28
C LYS A 91 -7.09 -7.12 13.80
N PRO A 92 -7.27 -6.94 12.48
CA PRO A 92 -8.41 -6.20 11.96
C PRO A 92 -9.70 -6.94 12.31
N ASN A 93 -10.69 -6.23 12.85
CA ASN A 93 -12.00 -6.79 13.15
C ASN A 93 -13.09 -5.70 13.17
N GLU A 94 -14.35 -6.11 13.04
CA GLU A 94 -15.46 -5.16 12.96
C GLU A 94 -15.72 -4.42 14.28
N ALA A 95 -15.53 -5.08 15.43
CA ALA A 95 -15.84 -4.50 16.74
C ALA A 95 -14.94 -3.30 17.07
N ASP A 96 -13.64 -3.44 16.79
CA ASP A 96 -12.60 -2.46 17.08
C ASP A 96 -12.43 -1.40 15.97
N ALA A 97 -13.26 -1.46 14.91
CA ALA A 97 -13.15 -0.57 13.77
C ALA A 97 -13.52 0.88 14.11
N ARG A 98 -12.54 1.79 14.07
CA ARG A 98 -12.80 3.24 14.13
C ARG A 98 -13.58 3.74 12.92
N MET A 99 -13.35 3.12 11.76
CA MET A 99 -14.01 3.45 10.49
C MET A 99 -15.14 2.48 10.16
N ARG A 100 -16.19 2.40 11.00
CA ARG A 100 -17.33 1.47 10.81
C ARG A 100 -18.00 1.59 9.43
N GLY A 101 -18.09 2.80 8.89
CA GLY A 101 -18.62 3.04 7.54
C GLY A 101 -17.78 2.37 6.45
N ALA A 102 -16.45 2.40 6.58
CA ALA A 102 -15.54 1.70 5.67
C ALA A 102 -15.70 0.19 5.79
N VAL A 103 -15.84 -0.35 7.02
CA VAL A 103 -16.09 -1.78 7.22
C VAL A 103 -17.43 -2.22 6.58
N ARG A 104 -18.50 -1.44 6.73
CA ARG A 104 -19.78 -1.76 6.08
C ARG A 104 -19.68 -1.76 4.55
N ARG A 105 -18.88 -0.86 3.98
CA ARG A 105 -18.75 -0.71 2.53
C ARG A 105 -17.80 -1.72 1.89
N PHE A 106 -16.63 -1.92 2.50
CA PHE A 106 -15.52 -2.68 1.91
C PHE A 106 -15.32 -4.05 2.56
N GLY A 107 -15.97 -4.30 3.70
CA GLY A 107 -15.64 -5.40 4.60
C GLY A 107 -14.46 -5.06 5.51
N VAL A 108 -14.17 -5.98 6.45
CA VAL A 108 -12.98 -5.88 7.30
C VAL A 108 -11.72 -6.07 6.45
N MET A 109 -10.72 -5.22 6.64
CA MET A 109 -9.41 -5.35 5.99
C MET A 109 -8.83 -6.74 6.30
N PRO A 110 -8.42 -7.54 5.30
CA PRO A 110 -7.77 -8.82 5.57
C PRO A 110 -6.48 -8.60 6.35
N LYS A 111 -6.22 -9.44 7.36
CA LYS A 111 -4.98 -9.40 8.13
C LYS A 111 -3.77 -9.53 7.19
N GLN A 112 -2.79 -8.65 7.36
CA GLN A 112 -1.50 -8.69 6.65
C GLN A 112 -0.40 -8.93 7.69
N ALA A 113 0.55 -9.84 7.42
CA ALA A 113 1.76 -9.94 8.24
C ALA A 113 2.85 -9.04 7.67
N PHE A 114 2.86 -7.81 8.13
CA PHE A 114 3.97 -6.88 7.91
C PHE A 114 4.88 -6.87 9.14
N PRO A 115 6.20 -6.65 8.97
CA PRO A 115 7.09 -6.39 10.10
C PRO A 115 6.60 -5.20 10.92
N GLU A 116 6.69 -5.26 12.26
CA GLU A 116 6.20 -4.18 13.14
C GLU A 116 6.92 -2.86 12.84
N GLU A 117 8.22 -2.89 12.56
CA GLU A 117 9.03 -1.74 12.15
C GLU A 117 8.55 -1.12 10.82
N THR A 118 8.05 -1.93 9.88
CA THR A 118 7.47 -1.42 8.63
C THR A 118 6.24 -0.57 8.93
N ILE A 119 5.37 -1.05 9.81
CA ILE A 119 4.16 -0.32 10.18
C ILE A 119 4.48 0.93 10.99
N GLU A 120 5.47 0.85 11.87
CA GLU A 120 5.97 2.00 12.63
C GLU A 120 6.44 3.11 11.69
N LYS A 121 7.31 2.81 10.72
CA LYS A 121 7.80 3.80 9.74
C LYS A 121 6.66 4.42 8.92
N ILE A 122 5.68 3.62 8.51
CA ILE A 122 4.50 4.10 7.78
C ILE A 122 3.68 5.05 8.65
N ALA A 123 3.40 4.66 9.89
CA ALA A 123 2.60 5.47 10.80
C ALA A 123 3.32 6.77 11.21
N ASP A 124 4.63 6.70 11.45
CA ASP A 124 5.48 7.87 11.71
C ASP A 124 5.39 8.90 10.55
N TYR A 125 5.55 8.42 9.30
CA TYR A 125 5.34 9.25 8.11
C TYR A 125 3.93 9.84 8.04
N MET A 126 2.92 8.99 8.20
CA MET A 126 1.52 9.40 8.11
C MET A 126 1.16 10.42 9.19
N TYR A 127 1.80 10.41 10.36
CA TYR A 127 1.51 11.36 11.43
C TYR A 127 2.05 12.75 11.07
N ASP A 128 3.35 12.85 10.75
CA ASP A 128 4.06 14.12 10.60
C ASP A 128 3.78 14.87 9.29
N TYR A 129 3.50 14.14 8.20
CA TYR A 129 3.48 14.74 6.86
C TYR A 129 2.08 14.76 6.23
N GLU A 130 1.84 15.73 5.35
CA GLU A 130 0.71 15.64 4.41
C GLU A 130 0.92 14.43 3.50
N ILE A 131 -0.18 13.72 3.22
CA ILE A 131 -0.16 12.52 2.38
C ILE A 131 -1.12 12.70 1.22
N ASP A 132 -0.80 12.06 0.10
CA ASP A 132 -1.60 12.13 -1.12
C ASP A 132 -3.06 11.69 -0.87
N GLN A 133 -3.98 12.40 -1.52
CA GLN A 133 -5.42 12.14 -1.42
C GLN A 133 -6.12 12.23 -2.77
N PRO A 134 -7.24 11.51 -2.95
CA PRO A 134 -8.04 11.64 -4.17
C PRO A 134 -8.62 13.04 -4.33
N GLU A 135 -8.76 13.50 -5.57
CA GLU A 135 -9.30 14.84 -5.86
C GLU A 135 -10.70 15.05 -5.26
N TRP A 136 -11.54 14.01 -5.23
CA TRP A 136 -12.89 14.03 -4.69
C TRP A 136 -12.97 13.97 -3.16
N PHE A 137 -11.85 13.71 -2.47
CA PHE A 137 -11.90 13.30 -1.07
C PHE A 137 -12.34 14.41 -0.12
N GLU A 138 -11.85 15.64 -0.26
CA GLU A 138 -12.21 16.72 0.67
C GLU A 138 -13.70 17.09 0.57
N ASP A 139 -14.23 17.19 -0.66
CA ASP A 139 -15.66 17.46 -0.87
C ASP A 139 -16.52 16.38 -0.23
N HIS A 140 -16.20 15.10 -0.50
CA HIS A 140 -16.91 13.96 0.08
C HIS A 140 -16.81 13.92 1.62
N PHE A 141 -15.61 14.15 2.16
CA PHE A 141 -15.38 14.12 3.61
C PHE A 141 -16.17 15.22 4.33
N ASN A 142 -16.18 16.43 3.77
CA ASN A 142 -16.92 17.57 4.33
C ASN A 142 -18.43 17.36 4.28
N GLU A 143 -18.96 16.79 3.19
CA GLU A 143 -20.38 16.43 3.09
C GLU A 143 -20.80 15.41 4.15
N GLU A 144 -20.04 14.34 4.33
CA GLU A 144 -20.36 13.28 5.31
C GLU A 144 -20.26 13.78 6.76
N MET A 145 -19.27 14.64 7.06
CA MET A 145 -19.14 15.28 8.37
C MET A 145 -20.28 16.29 8.62
N GLY A 146 -20.75 16.98 7.59
CA GLY A 146 -21.92 17.85 7.65
C GLY A 146 -23.23 17.10 7.94
N LYS A 147 -23.41 15.90 7.36
CA LYS A 147 -24.60 15.06 7.58
C LYS A 147 -24.65 14.44 8.99
N ASN A 148 -23.50 14.12 9.59
CA ASN A 148 -23.44 13.53 10.94
C ASN A 148 -23.64 14.55 12.09
N LYS A 149 -23.57 15.86 11.83
CA LYS A 149 -23.93 16.94 12.78
C LYS A 149 -25.40 17.32 12.68
N GLY A 150 -26.31 16.37 12.89
CA GLY A 150 -27.75 16.55 12.66
C GLY A 150 -28.36 17.84 13.27
N LYS A 151 -29.28 18.43 12.50
CA LYS A 151 -30.33 19.40 12.89
C LYS A 151 -29.86 20.72 13.54
N GLY A 152 -29.21 21.57 12.75
CA GLY A 152 -29.17 23.01 13.00
C GLY A 152 -29.69 23.76 11.77
N ASN A 153 -30.80 24.47 11.90
CA ASN A 153 -31.25 25.44 10.91
C ASN A 153 -30.15 26.53 10.79
N GLY A 154 -29.30 26.41 9.78
CA GLY A 154 -28.23 27.37 9.51
C GLY A 154 -28.12 27.59 8.02
N LYS A 155 -28.75 28.67 7.54
CA LYS A 155 -28.40 29.28 6.25
C LYS A 155 -26.95 29.76 6.34
N GLY A 156 -26.00 28.89 6.00
CA GLY A 156 -24.60 29.23 5.83
C GLY A 156 -24.32 29.50 4.36
N ASN A 157 -24.22 30.77 3.99
CA ASN A 157 -23.74 31.19 2.68
C ASN A 157 -22.38 30.52 2.40
N GLY A 158 -22.28 29.84 1.27
CA GLY A 158 -21.04 29.27 0.77
C GLY A 158 -19.99 30.37 0.60
N MET A 159 -19.05 30.44 1.53
CA MET A 159 -17.78 31.12 1.34
C MET A 159 -16.79 30.08 0.86
N GLY A 160 -16.57 30.08 -0.45
CA GLY A 160 -15.47 29.32 -1.05
C GLY A 160 -14.14 29.80 -0.48
N HIS A 161 -13.43 28.90 0.17
CA HIS A 161 -12.04 29.12 0.55
C HIS A 161 -11.20 27.87 0.31
N GLY A 162 -10.17 28.09 -0.50
CA GLY A 162 -9.00 27.24 -0.58
C GLY A 162 -9.18 25.96 -1.38
N LYS A 163 -9.06 26.05 -2.71
CA LYS A 163 -8.41 24.96 -3.44
C LYS A 163 -7.05 24.77 -2.77
N GLY A 164 -6.95 23.79 -1.89
CA GLY A 164 -5.66 23.32 -1.38
C GLY A 164 -4.77 23.17 -2.61
N LYS A 165 -3.58 23.75 -2.58
CA LYS A 165 -2.62 23.59 -3.66
C LYS A 165 -2.36 22.09 -3.76
N HIS A 166 -3.07 21.45 -4.68
CA HIS A 166 -2.80 20.08 -5.07
C HIS A 166 -1.35 20.11 -5.49
N GLN A 167 -0.50 19.46 -4.70
CA GLN A 167 0.73 18.96 -5.24
C GLN A 167 0.26 17.96 -6.29
N GLN A 168 0.10 18.45 -7.53
CA GLN A 168 0.31 17.62 -8.69
C GLN A 168 1.58 16.88 -8.36
N GLN A 169 1.47 15.56 -8.16
CA GLN A 169 2.63 14.70 -8.19
C GLN A 169 3.44 15.21 -9.39
N ALA A 170 4.69 15.63 -9.14
CA ALA A 170 5.68 15.43 -10.17
C ALA A 170 5.56 13.93 -10.44
N GLN A 171 4.84 13.56 -11.50
CA GLN A 171 4.76 12.20 -11.96
C GLN A 171 6.19 11.88 -12.34
N THR A 172 6.97 11.39 -11.40
CA THR A 172 8.16 10.64 -11.73
C THR A 172 7.66 9.52 -12.61
N SER A 173 8.01 9.60 -13.88
CA SER A 173 7.75 8.54 -14.84
C SER A 173 8.29 7.26 -14.21
N PHE A 174 7.56 6.15 -14.29
CA PHE A 174 8.08 4.89 -13.73
C PHE A 174 9.43 4.52 -14.36
N GLU A 175 9.68 5.01 -15.56
CA GLU A 175 10.90 4.99 -16.36
C GLU A 175 12.10 5.72 -15.73
N ASP A 176 11.90 6.56 -14.72
CA ASP A 176 12.98 7.25 -13.99
C ASP A 176 13.33 6.53 -12.67
N LEU A 177 12.54 5.55 -12.26
CA LEU A 177 12.77 4.81 -11.03
C LEU A 177 13.93 3.83 -11.18
N PRO A 178 14.70 3.56 -10.10
CA PRO A 178 15.66 2.45 -10.07
C PRO A 178 14.99 1.14 -10.47
N TYR A 179 15.71 0.26 -11.17
CA TYR A 179 15.10 -0.91 -11.80
C TYR A 179 14.27 -1.78 -10.86
N GLY A 180 14.78 -2.09 -9.67
CA GLY A 180 14.04 -2.87 -8.68
C GLY A 180 12.73 -2.20 -8.26
N GLU A 181 12.72 -0.88 -8.13
CA GLU A 181 11.54 -0.11 -7.77
C GLU A 181 10.53 -0.04 -8.92
N ARG A 182 11.02 0.16 -10.16
CA ARG A 182 10.19 0.14 -11.36
C ARG A 182 9.48 -1.20 -11.52
N GLY A 183 10.23 -2.31 -11.51
CA GLY A 183 9.66 -3.65 -11.65
C GLY A 183 8.71 -4.00 -10.51
N LEU A 184 9.01 -3.56 -9.28
CA LEU A 184 8.11 -3.70 -8.15
C LEU A 184 6.79 -2.93 -8.36
N LYS A 185 6.83 -1.67 -8.84
CA LYS A 185 5.63 -0.89 -9.16
C LYS A 185 4.79 -1.57 -10.24
N TYR A 186 5.41 -2.13 -11.28
CA TYR A 186 4.71 -2.88 -12.32
C TYR A 186 4.00 -4.12 -11.75
N ALA A 187 4.69 -4.89 -10.91
CA ALA A 187 4.10 -6.05 -10.23
C ALA A 187 2.93 -5.66 -9.32
N LEU A 188 3.08 -4.60 -8.51
CA LEU A 188 2.08 -4.19 -7.52
C LEU A 188 0.86 -3.53 -8.15
N THR A 189 1.03 -2.72 -9.20
CA THR A 189 -0.11 -2.16 -9.95
C THR A 189 -0.88 -3.26 -10.69
N THR A 190 -0.18 -4.26 -11.24
CA THR A 190 -0.82 -5.46 -11.82
C THR A 190 -1.57 -6.27 -10.75
N LYS A 191 -0.97 -6.46 -9.58
CA LYS A 191 -1.63 -7.08 -8.41
C LYS A 191 -2.89 -6.30 -8.02
N ALA A 192 -2.86 -4.96 -8.04
CA ALA A 192 -4.01 -4.13 -7.72
C ALA A 192 -5.18 -4.36 -8.70
N VAL A 193 -4.89 -4.40 -10.00
CA VAL A 193 -5.92 -4.64 -11.03
C VAL A 193 -6.53 -6.05 -10.89
N LEU A 194 -5.69 -7.07 -10.71
CA LEU A 194 -6.17 -8.44 -10.47
C LEU A 194 -6.98 -8.53 -9.17
N GLY A 195 -6.47 -7.93 -8.10
CA GLY A 195 -7.11 -7.91 -6.78
C GLY A 195 -8.47 -7.21 -6.80
N LYS A 196 -8.57 -6.04 -7.44
CA LYS A 196 -9.82 -5.28 -7.61
C LYS A 196 -10.89 -6.14 -8.26
N ASN A 197 -10.57 -6.73 -9.41
CA ASN A 197 -11.55 -7.53 -10.16
C ASN A 197 -11.93 -8.82 -9.41
N LEU A 198 -10.95 -9.47 -8.76
CA LEU A 198 -11.19 -10.65 -7.95
C LEU A 198 -12.11 -10.34 -6.76
N MET A 199 -11.76 -9.32 -5.96
CA MET A 199 -12.52 -8.93 -4.77
C MET A 199 -13.91 -8.43 -5.13
N GLY A 200 -14.04 -7.62 -6.17
CA GLY A 200 -15.34 -7.18 -6.67
C GLY A 200 -16.21 -8.36 -7.10
N THR A 201 -15.63 -9.40 -7.70
CA THR A 201 -16.38 -10.61 -8.09
C THR A 201 -16.78 -11.44 -6.87
N ILE A 202 -15.87 -11.68 -5.92
CA ILE A 202 -16.18 -12.41 -4.68
C ILE A 202 -17.29 -11.72 -3.90
N GLN A 203 -17.23 -10.40 -3.75
CA GLN A 203 -18.25 -9.64 -3.01
C GLN A 203 -19.62 -9.67 -3.70
N LYS A 204 -19.67 -9.57 -5.04
CA LYS A 204 -20.93 -9.49 -5.79
C LYS A 204 -21.56 -10.84 -6.11
N LYS A 205 -20.74 -11.85 -6.37
CA LYS A 205 -21.17 -13.14 -6.93
C LYS A 205 -20.75 -14.36 -6.11
N GLY A 206 -19.77 -14.20 -5.21
CA GLY A 206 -19.24 -15.30 -4.40
C GLY A 206 -17.96 -15.92 -4.97
N THR A 207 -17.38 -16.84 -4.20
CA THR A 207 -16.08 -17.46 -4.48
C THR A 207 -16.09 -18.39 -5.70
N LEU A 208 -17.23 -19.04 -5.97
CA LEU A 208 -17.37 -19.99 -7.08
C LEU A 208 -17.24 -19.29 -8.45
N GLU A 209 -17.95 -18.19 -8.64
CA GLU A 209 -17.91 -17.36 -9.85
C GLU A 209 -16.56 -16.63 -9.99
N ALA A 210 -15.96 -16.25 -8.85
CA ALA A 210 -14.63 -15.66 -8.84
C ALA A 210 -13.54 -16.63 -9.36
N LEU A 211 -13.75 -17.94 -9.23
CA LEU A 211 -12.83 -18.94 -9.78
C LEU A 211 -12.84 -18.94 -11.31
N GLU A 212 -14.02 -18.86 -11.93
CA GLU A 212 -14.16 -18.76 -13.39
C GLU A 212 -13.48 -17.48 -13.90
N PHE A 213 -13.68 -16.36 -13.18
CA PHE A 213 -12.97 -15.12 -13.46
C PHE A 213 -11.44 -15.32 -13.45
N CYS A 214 -10.89 -15.99 -12.43
CA CYS A 214 -9.45 -16.26 -12.37
C CYS A 214 -8.96 -17.16 -13.51
N ASN A 215 -9.78 -18.12 -13.93
CA ASN A 215 -9.46 -19.04 -15.02
C ASN A 215 -9.39 -18.33 -16.38
N VAL A 216 -10.35 -17.44 -16.64
CA VAL A 216 -10.52 -16.83 -17.97
C VAL A 216 -9.89 -15.44 -18.08
N LYS A 217 -10.00 -14.60 -17.04
CA LYS A 217 -9.70 -13.17 -17.13
C LYS A 217 -8.35 -12.77 -16.54
N ALA A 218 -7.71 -13.63 -15.75
CA ALA A 218 -6.45 -13.27 -15.10
C ALA A 218 -5.30 -13.04 -16.08
N TYR A 219 -5.18 -13.83 -17.16
CA TYR A 219 -4.14 -13.62 -18.19
C TYR A 219 -4.42 -12.35 -19.02
N PRO A 220 -5.62 -12.14 -19.60
CA PRO A 220 -5.90 -10.90 -20.33
C PRO A 220 -5.65 -9.61 -19.54
N LEU A 221 -5.93 -9.61 -18.23
CA LEU A 221 -5.62 -8.46 -17.37
C LEU A 221 -4.11 -8.31 -17.14
N THR A 222 -3.38 -9.42 -16.98
CA THR A 222 -1.91 -9.38 -16.87
C THR A 222 -1.30 -8.86 -18.16
N ASP A 223 -1.79 -9.32 -19.32
CA ASP A 223 -1.33 -8.90 -20.64
C ASP A 223 -1.65 -7.42 -20.91
N SER A 224 -2.82 -6.95 -20.46
CA SER A 224 -3.18 -5.53 -20.54
C SER A 224 -2.21 -4.67 -19.73
N MET A 225 -1.83 -5.10 -18.53
CA MET A 225 -0.86 -4.38 -17.70
C MET A 225 0.57 -4.46 -18.25
N ALA A 226 0.93 -5.56 -18.91
CA ALA A 226 2.18 -5.69 -19.65
C ALA A 226 2.28 -4.63 -20.76
N VAL A 227 1.19 -4.39 -21.51
CA VAL A 227 1.13 -3.32 -22.51
C VAL A 227 1.22 -1.92 -21.88
N VAL A 228 0.46 -1.67 -20.80
CA VAL A 228 0.49 -0.37 -20.08
C VAL A 228 1.90 0.02 -19.64
N HIS A 229 2.67 -0.96 -19.16
CA HIS A 229 4.02 -0.74 -18.63
C HIS A 229 5.14 -0.92 -19.65
N ASN A 230 4.79 -1.23 -20.90
CA ASN A 230 5.75 -1.63 -21.94
C ASN A 230 6.76 -2.69 -21.43
N ALA A 231 6.25 -3.71 -20.76
CA ALA A 231 7.02 -4.73 -20.04
C ALA A 231 6.43 -6.12 -20.26
N THR A 232 7.18 -7.17 -19.96
CA THR A 232 6.63 -8.51 -19.78
C THR A 232 6.32 -8.72 -18.30
N ILE A 233 5.13 -9.23 -17.99
CA ILE A 233 4.71 -9.49 -16.61
C ILE A 233 4.19 -10.91 -16.50
N LYS A 234 4.81 -11.71 -15.64
CA LYS A 234 4.44 -13.11 -15.40
C LYS A 234 4.30 -13.37 -13.91
N ARG A 235 3.48 -14.38 -13.58
CA ARG A 235 3.39 -14.97 -12.25
C ARG A 235 3.80 -16.42 -12.35
N VAL A 236 4.80 -16.83 -11.58
CA VAL A 236 5.35 -18.18 -11.60
C VAL A 236 5.38 -18.79 -10.20
N SER A 237 5.40 -20.12 -10.13
CA SER A 237 5.34 -20.85 -8.86
C SER A 237 5.91 -22.27 -8.97
N ASP A 238 6.43 -22.73 -7.84
CA ASP A 238 6.78 -24.11 -7.51
C ASP A 238 5.57 -25.05 -7.39
N LYS A 239 4.39 -24.52 -7.03
CA LYS A 239 3.10 -25.20 -6.95
C LYS A 239 2.06 -24.52 -7.86
N PRO A 240 2.20 -24.64 -9.19
CA PRO A 240 1.32 -23.96 -10.13
C PRO A 240 -0.11 -24.51 -10.07
N ARG A 241 -1.10 -23.60 -10.26
CA ARG A 241 -2.49 -23.99 -10.54
C ARG A 241 -2.69 -24.21 -12.03
N ASN A 242 -2.19 -23.26 -12.81
CA ASN A 242 -2.07 -23.37 -14.25
C ASN A 242 -0.63 -23.73 -14.58
N GLN A 243 -0.40 -24.81 -15.35
CA GLN A 243 0.95 -25.28 -15.70
C GLN A 243 1.78 -24.23 -16.46
N LYS A 244 1.15 -23.27 -17.13
CA LYS A 244 1.85 -22.13 -17.76
C LYS A 244 2.58 -21.23 -16.76
N ASN A 245 2.25 -21.32 -15.47
CA ASN A 245 2.89 -20.58 -14.38
C ASN A 245 3.92 -21.42 -13.62
N LYS A 246 4.41 -22.52 -14.20
CA LYS A 246 5.48 -23.31 -13.58
C LYS A 246 6.78 -22.51 -13.59
N ALA A 247 7.38 -22.35 -12.41
CA ALA A 247 8.68 -21.69 -12.27
C ALA A 247 9.80 -22.50 -12.94
N ASN A 248 10.76 -21.79 -13.53
CA ASN A 248 12.02 -22.36 -14.03
C ASN A 248 13.03 -22.59 -12.88
N THR A 249 14.19 -23.16 -13.19
CA THR A 249 15.21 -23.52 -12.19
C THR A 249 15.71 -22.32 -11.37
N GLU A 250 15.90 -21.15 -11.99
CA GLU A 250 16.36 -19.93 -11.32
C GLU A 250 15.23 -19.32 -10.46
N GLU A 251 14.02 -19.23 -11.01
CA GLU A 251 12.84 -18.74 -10.31
C GLU A 251 12.51 -19.57 -9.06
N LEU A 252 12.76 -20.88 -9.10
CA LEU A 252 12.63 -21.76 -7.92
C LEU A 252 13.58 -21.35 -6.79
N GLN A 253 14.82 -20.95 -7.10
CA GLN A 253 15.78 -20.49 -6.08
C GLN A 253 15.28 -19.20 -5.43
N TYR A 254 14.77 -18.25 -6.22
CA TYR A 254 14.20 -17.00 -5.68
C TYR A 254 12.95 -17.24 -4.85
N ILE A 255 12.09 -18.19 -5.24
CA ILE A 255 10.95 -18.60 -4.42
C ILE A 255 11.41 -19.10 -3.04
N GLU A 256 12.45 -19.95 -2.99
CA GLU A 256 13.00 -20.41 -1.72
C GLU A 256 13.63 -19.27 -0.89
N THR A 257 14.36 -18.34 -1.53
CA THR A 257 14.86 -17.14 -0.85
C THR A 257 13.73 -16.35 -0.19
N PHE A 258 12.65 -16.08 -0.92
CA PHE A 258 11.51 -15.35 -0.35
C PHE A 258 10.76 -16.15 0.71
N LYS A 259 10.67 -17.49 0.59
CA LYS A 259 10.08 -18.34 1.64
C LYS A 259 10.83 -18.17 2.96
N THR A 260 12.15 -18.20 2.93
CA THR A 260 13.00 -17.97 4.11
C THR A 260 12.78 -16.58 4.70
N LEU A 261 12.84 -15.53 3.87
CA LEU A 261 12.64 -14.14 4.34
C LEU A 261 11.27 -13.95 4.99
N VAL A 262 10.20 -14.49 4.38
CA VAL A 262 8.83 -14.41 4.91
C VAL A 262 8.70 -15.22 6.21
N ALA A 263 9.29 -16.42 6.28
CA ALA A 263 9.25 -17.25 7.49
C ALA A 263 9.97 -16.58 8.68
N GLU A 264 11.02 -15.81 8.40
CA GLU A 264 11.77 -15.04 9.39
C GLU A 264 11.17 -13.65 9.68
N ASN A 265 10.04 -13.29 9.04
CA ASN A 265 9.40 -11.98 9.12
C ASN A 265 10.35 -10.80 8.82
N LYS A 266 11.29 -11.02 7.89
CA LYS A 266 12.26 -10.01 7.44
C LYS A 266 11.66 -9.11 6.36
N GLU A 267 12.25 -7.92 6.22
CA GLU A 267 11.92 -7.01 5.13
C GLU A 267 12.26 -7.64 3.77
N ILE A 268 11.39 -7.40 2.78
CA ILE A 268 11.46 -8.02 1.46
C ILE A 268 11.80 -6.96 0.43
N SER A 269 12.96 -7.12 -0.19
CA SER A 269 13.39 -6.32 -1.34
C SER A 269 13.24 -7.12 -2.63
N PRO A 270 12.94 -6.47 -3.78
CA PRO A 270 12.93 -7.14 -5.06
C PRO A 270 14.32 -7.64 -5.44
N ILE A 271 14.38 -8.81 -6.08
CA ILE A 271 15.61 -9.33 -6.68
C ILE A 271 15.69 -8.77 -8.10
N VAL A 272 16.82 -8.18 -8.46
CA VAL A 272 17.07 -7.61 -9.79
C VAL A 272 18.15 -8.43 -10.49
N GLN A 273 17.86 -8.86 -11.71
CA GLN A 273 18.82 -9.50 -12.60
C GLN A 273 18.91 -8.68 -13.88
N GLU A 274 20.12 -8.47 -14.35
CA GLU A 274 20.39 -7.66 -15.52
C GLU A 274 21.07 -8.49 -16.60
N THR A 275 20.53 -8.45 -17.81
CA THR A 275 21.19 -8.97 -19.01
C THR A 275 21.77 -7.82 -19.83
N GLU A 276 22.30 -8.08 -21.03
CA GLU A 276 22.79 -7.00 -21.89
C GLU A 276 21.68 -6.02 -22.32
N GLU A 277 20.48 -6.54 -22.60
CA GLU A 277 19.37 -5.75 -23.13
C GLU A 277 18.23 -5.53 -22.15
N ASP A 278 18.03 -6.44 -21.20
CA ASP A 278 16.83 -6.51 -20.38
C ASP A 278 17.17 -6.48 -18.89
N VAL A 279 16.19 -6.04 -18.10
CA VAL A 279 16.19 -6.15 -16.65
C VAL A 279 15.03 -7.04 -16.24
N HIS A 280 15.30 -7.99 -15.34
CA HIS A 280 14.32 -8.85 -14.72
C HIS A 280 14.21 -8.52 -13.24
N VAL A 281 12.99 -8.33 -12.76
CA VAL A 281 12.68 -7.99 -11.38
C VAL A 281 11.70 -9.02 -10.82
N TYR A 282 12.08 -9.60 -9.68
CA TYR A 282 11.32 -10.65 -9.01
C TYR A 282 10.83 -10.19 -7.64
N TYR A 283 9.57 -10.50 -7.32
CA TYR A 283 8.95 -10.12 -6.05
C TYR A 283 7.89 -11.14 -5.60
N PRO A 284 7.78 -11.49 -4.31
CA PRO A 284 6.93 -12.60 -3.88
C PRO A 284 5.44 -12.28 -3.90
N ILE A 285 4.66 -13.33 -4.12
CA ILE A 285 3.21 -13.34 -3.96
C ILE A 285 2.92 -14.03 -2.64
N ILE A 286 2.53 -13.26 -1.63
CA ILE A 286 2.28 -13.75 -0.28
C ILE A 286 0.78 -13.99 -0.09
N THR A 287 0.41 -15.14 0.46
CA THR A 287 -0.97 -15.49 0.78
C THR A 287 -1.48 -14.72 2.00
N ASN A 288 -2.78 -14.45 2.02
CA ASN A 288 -3.49 -13.93 3.19
C ASN A 288 -4.82 -14.71 3.35
N THR A 289 -5.66 -14.34 4.31
CA THR A 289 -6.91 -15.05 4.64
C THR A 289 -7.81 -15.28 3.42
N MET A 290 -7.98 -14.28 2.56
CA MET A 290 -8.83 -14.39 1.36
C MET A 290 -8.24 -15.37 0.32
N CYS A 291 -6.91 -15.49 0.22
CA CYS A 291 -6.28 -16.48 -0.66
C CYS A 291 -6.66 -17.91 -0.27
N LEU A 292 -6.89 -18.17 1.01
CA LEU A 292 -7.12 -19.53 1.52
C LEU A 292 -8.46 -20.12 1.08
N GLN A 293 -9.41 -19.29 0.66
CA GLN A 293 -10.68 -19.74 0.10
C GLN A 293 -10.50 -20.58 -1.19
N CYS A 294 -9.33 -20.49 -1.84
CA CYS A 294 -9.01 -21.22 -3.06
C CYS A 294 -7.64 -21.93 -3.00
N HIS A 295 -6.72 -21.46 -2.17
CA HIS A 295 -5.35 -21.99 -2.05
C HIS A 295 -5.06 -22.65 -0.70
N GLY A 296 -6.00 -22.59 0.25
CA GLY A 296 -5.83 -23.12 1.59
C GLY A 296 -5.87 -24.65 1.67
N LYS A 297 -5.98 -25.18 2.88
CA LYS A 297 -6.18 -26.62 3.10
C LYS A 297 -7.57 -27.03 2.58
N PRO A 298 -7.69 -28.04 1.71
CA PRO A 298 -8.97 -28.49 1.16
C PRO A 298 -10.03 -28.76 2.23
N GLU A 299 -9.65 -29.48 3.29
CA GLU A 299 -10.58 -29.95 4.32
C GLU A 299 -11.14 -28.83 5.22
N THR A 300 -10.45 -27.68 5.31
CA THR A 300 -10.79 -26.65 6.31
C THR A 300 -11.02 -25.25 5.75
N ASN A 301 -10.39 -24.90 4.62
CA ASN A 301 -10.42 -23.53 4.09
C ASN A 301 -11.22 -23.39 2.79
N ILE A 302 -11.32 -24.45 2.00
CA ILE A 302 -11.93 -24.41 0.68
C ILE A 302 -13.30 -25.08 0.74
N LYS A 303 -14.35 -24.38 0.30
CA LYS A 303 -15.70 -24.94 0.27
C LYS A 303 -15.78 -26.14 -0.70
N PRO A 304 -16.63 -27.16 -0.45
CA PRO A 304 -16.73 -28.35 -1.28
C PRO A 304 -17.07 -28.08 -2.76
N ASP A 305 -17.93 -27.11 -3.03
CA ASP A 305 -18.32 -26.67 -4.38
C ASP A 305 -17.16 -26.00 -5.14
N VAL A 306 -16.37 -25.18 -4.45
CA VAL A 306 -15.15 -24.58 -4.98
C VAL A 306 -14.10 -25.66 -5.25
N LEU A 307 -13.92 -26.64 -4.35
CA LEU A 307 -13.01 -27.78 -4.56
C LEU A 307 -13.39 -28.59 -5.79
N LYS A 308 -14.68 -28.89 -5.96
CA LYS A 308 -15.18 -29.61 -7.13
C LYS A 308 -14.86 -28.85 -8.41
N SER A 309 -15.13 -27.56 -8.44
CA SER A 309 -14.89 -26.70 -9.61
C SER A 309 -13.39 -26.54 -9.90
N LEU A 310 -12.55 -26.46 -8.88
CA LEU A 310 -11.09 -26.45 -9.02
C LEU A 310 -10.59 -27.71 -9.71
N SER A 311 -11.06 -28.89 -9.28
CA SER A 311 -10.65 -30.16 -9.88
C SER A 311 -11.10 -30.30 -11.34
N LEU A 312 -12.23 -29.70 -11.71
CA LEU A 312 -12.73 -29.69 -13.10
C LEU A 312 -11.92 -28.74 -13.99
N LEU A 313 -11.68 -27.51 -13.52
CA LEU A 313 -11.00 -26.46 -14.30
C LEU A 313 -9.47 -26.66 -14.34
N TYR A 314 -8.91 -27.32 -13.33
CA TYR A 314 -7.47 -27.52 -13.16
C TYR A 314 -7.16 -28.95 -12.67
N PRO A 315 -7.18 -29.95 -13.57
CA PRO A 315 -6.91 -31.35 -13.19
C PRO A 315 -5.52 -31.58 -12.57
N GLU A 316 -4.55 -30.75 -12.93
CA GLU A 316 -3.16 -30.83 -12.43
C GLU A 316 -2.84 -29.75 -11.37
N ASP A 317 -3.85 -29.22 -10.69
CA ASP A 317 -3.69 -28.14 -9.70
C ASP A 317 -2.83 -28.56 -8.51
N LYS A 318 -1.67 -27.92 -8.35
CA LYS A 318 -0.79 -28.08 -7.17
C LYS A 318 -0.98 -27.00 -6.12
N ALA A 319 -1.79 -25.97 -6.39
CA ALA A 319 -1.84 -24.75 -5.62
C ALA A 319 -2.77 -24.81 -4.39
N LYS A 320 -2.67 -25.87 -3.59
CA LYS A 320 -3.49 -26.11 -2.40
C LYS A 320 -2.60 -26.33 -1.16
N GLY A 321 -3.20 -26.24 0.02
CA GLY A 321 -2.54 -26.51 1.29
C GLY A 321 -1.74 -25.34 1.86
N TYR A 322 -1.95 -24.12 1.37
CA TYR A 322 -1.31 -22.93 1.94
C TYR A 322 -1.96 -22.51 3.27
N SER A 323 -1.19 -21.79 4.08
CA SER A 323 -1.64 -21.01 5.23
C SER A 323 -1.45 -19.51 4.93
N GLU A 324 -1.87 -18.65 5.85
CA GLU A 324 -1.58 -17.21 5.75
C GLU A 324 -0.06 -16.96 5.78
N ASN A 325 0.37 -15.90 5.11
CA ASN A 325 1.75 -15.41 5.09
C ASN A 325 2.74 -16.45 4.58
N GLN A 326 2.36 -17.16 3.51
CA GLN A 326 3.23 -18.08 2.80
C GLN A 326 3.48 -17.59 1.38
N VAL A 327 4.66 -17.87 0.85
CA VAL A 327 4.99 -17.56 -0.55
C VAL A 327 4.26 -18.53 -1.47
N ARG A 328 3.27 -18.00 -2.19
CA ARG A 328 2.52 -18.70 -3.24
C ARG A 328 3.34 -18.84 -4.51
N GLY A 329 4.24 -17.92 -4.78
CA GLY A 329 5.03 -17.83 -6.01
C GLY A 329 5.68 -16.46 -6.10
N ILE A 330 6.15 -16.08 -7.29
CA ILE A 330 6.77 -14.78 -7.52
C ILE A 330 6.19 -14.13 -8.78
N TRP A 331 6.23 -12.80 -8.80
CA TRP A 331 6.20 -12.01 -10.03
C TRP A 331 7.55 -12.13 -10.72
N ASN A 332 7.54 -12.22 -12.05
CA ASN A 332 8.69 -12.03 -12.92
C ASN A 332 8.31 -10.90 -13.89
N VAL A 333 8.92 -9.74 -13.70
CA VAL A 333 8.69 -8.56 -14.53
C VAL A 333 9.97 -8.30 -15.31
N SER A 334 9.88 -8.17 -16.64
CA SER A 334 11.03 -7.80 -17.45
C SER A 334 10.76 -6.64 -18.39
N PHE A 335 11.75 -5.78 -18.57
CA PHE A 335 11.68 -4.60 -19.43
C PHE A 335 13.08 -4.25 -19.96
N LYS A 336 13.14 -3.48 -21.05
CA LYS A 336 14.41 -3.07 -21.67
C LYS A 336 15.20 -2.16 -20.72
N LYS A 337 16.52 -2.28 -20.76
CA LYS A 337 17.43 -1.31 -20.14
C LYS A 337 17.26 0.05 -20.82
N ASN A 338 17.27 1.11 -20.00
CA ASN A 338 17.25 2.48 -20.49
C ASN A 338 18.66 2.98 -20.78
#